data_AF-A0A565CN65-F1
#
_entry.id   AF-A0A565CN65-F1
#
_cell.length_a   1.000
_cell.length_b   1.000
_cell.length_c   1.000
_cell.angle_alpha   90.00
_cell.angle_beta   90.00
_cell.angle_gamma   90.00
#
_symmetry.space_group_name_H-M   'P 1'
#
loop_
_entity.id
_entity.type
_entity.pdbx_description
1 polymer ?
#
loop_
_entity_poly.entity_id
_entity_poly.type
_entity_poly.pdbx_seq_one_letter_code
_entity_poly.pdbx_strand_id
1 'polypeptide(L)'
;MSEAYLGCQILNVVAAEGTDRIERHETLVQWRKRFGLAGFDPVNLGSDAFKQASLLLELFGGGDGYRVEENDGSIMLAWQTRPIIATSA
;
A
#
# COMPACT_ATOMS: atom_id res chain seq x y z
N MET A 1 -9.11 13.35 -14.30
CA MET A 1 -8.32 12.11 -14.22
C MET A 1 -8.68 11.23 -13.02
N SER A 2 -8.91 11.80 -11.83
CA SER A 2 -9.33 11.06 -10.62
C SER A 2 -10.61 10.24 -10.82
N GLU A 3 -11.63 10.82 -11.45
CA GLU A 3 -12.94 10.20 -11.64
C GLU A 3 -12.90 8.95 -12.53
N ALA A 4 -12.14 8.98 -13.62
CA ALA A 4 -12.01 7.85 -14.52
C ALA A 4 -11.24 6.67 -13.89
N TYR A 5 -10.24 6.95 -13.04
CA TYR A 5 -9.44 5.88 -12.43
C TYR A 5 -10.08 5.35 -11.15
N LEU A 6 -10.34 6.23 -10.16
CA LEU A 6 -10.92 5.83 -8.88
C LEU A 6 -12.37 5.37 -9.04
N GLY A 7 -13.15 5.98 -9.93
CA GLY A 7 -14.54 5.59 -10.19
C GLY A 7 -14.65 4.16 -10.73
N CYS A 8 -13.77 3.78 -11.66
CA CYS A 8 -13.70 2.41 -12.17
C CYS A 8 -13.31 1.41 -11.08
N GLN A 9 -12.34 1.74 -10.24
CA GLN A 9 -11.95 0.87 -9.12
C GLN A 9 -13.08 0.70 -8.11
N ILE A 10 -13.74 1.78 -7.72
CA ILE A 10 -14.88 1.74 -6.80
C ILE A 10 -16.01 0.88 -7.39
N LEU A 11 -16.37 1.11 -8.66
CA LEU A 11 -17.38 0.30 -9.35
C LEU A 11 -17.02 -1.17 -9.37
N ASN A 12 -15.77 -1.51 -9.68
CA ASN A 12 -15.34 -2.90 -9.73
C ASN A 12 -15.37 -3.56 -8.34
N VAL A 13 -14.95 -2.85 -7.29
CA VAL A 13 -14.99 -3.36 -5.91
C VAL A 13 -16.42 -3.57 -5.40
N VAL A 14 -17.34 -2.66 -5.73
CA VAL A 14 -18.70 -2.63 -5.13
C VAL A 14 -19.73 -3.40 -5.96
N ALA A 15 -19.67 -3.31 -7.30
CA ALA A 15 -20.73 -3.80 -8.18
C ALA A 15 -20.39 -5.10 -8.91
N ALA A 16 -19.11 -5.48 -9.01
CA ALA A 16 -18.71 -6.71 -9.68
C ALA A 16 -18.55 -7.87 -8.68
N GLU A 17 -18.96 -9.07 -9.09
CA GLU A 17 -18.94 -10.28 -8.27
C GLU A 17 -18.29 -11.45 -9.01
N GLY A 18 -17.99 -12.54 -8.29
CA GLY A 18 -17.46 -13.75 -8.90
C GLY A 18 -16.17 -13.47 -9.70
N THR A 19 -16.10 -13.93 -10.96
CA THR A 19 -14.96 -13.69 -11.85
C THR A 19 -14.89 -12.26 -12.39
N ASP A 20 -15.98 -11.50 -12.34
CA ASP A 20 -16.08 -10.16 -12.94
C ASP A 20 -15.45 -9.10 -12.02
N ARG A 21 -15.35 -9.39 -10.72
CA ARG A 21 -14.53 -8.59 -9.80
C ARG A 21 -13.06 -8.83 -10.12
N ILE A 22 -12.32 -7.77 -10.37
CA ILE A 22 -10.89 -7.77 -10.70
C ILE A 22 -10.11 -7.14 -9.55
N GLU A 23 -10.58 -6.00 -9.04
CA GLU A 23 -10.00 -5.27 -7.93
C GLU A 23 -10.24 -6.01 -6.61
N ARG A 24 -9.21 -6.70 -6.12
CA ARG A 24 -9.22 -7.45 -4.86
C ARG A 24 -8.04 -7.03 -3.99
N HIS A 25 -8.09 -5.80 -3.51
CA HIS A 25 -7.11 -5.30 -2.56
C HIS A 25 -7.12 -6.17 -1.30
N GLU A 26 -5.95 -6.70 -0.95
CA GLU A 26 -5.72 -7.48 0.27
C GLU A 26 -4.75 -6.71 1.17
N THR A 27 -4.85 -6.97 2.47
CA THR A 27 -3.97 -6.36 3.47
C THR A 27 -2.53 -6.88 3.34
N LEU A 28 -1.55 -6.09 3.82
CA LEU A 28 -0.14 -6.55 3.84
C LEU A 28 0.02 -7.89 4.57
N VAL A 29 -0.74 -8.12 5.63
CA VAL A 29 -0.69 -9.39 6.39
C VAL A 29 -1.11 -10.59 5.53
N GLN A 30 -2.11 -10.42 4.66
CA GLN A 30 -2.53 -11.47 3.73
C GLN A 30 -1.46 -11.72 2.67
N TRP A 31 -0.89 -10.66 2.11
CA TRP A 31 0.22 -10.77 1.15
C TRP A 31 1.45 -11.45 1.76
N ARG A 32 1.84 -11.09 2.98
CA ARG A 32 2.94 -11.72 3.71
C ARG A 32 2.72 -13.23 3.87
N LYS A 33 1.50 -13.65 4.23
CA LYS A 33 1.14 -15.07 4.31
C LYS A 33 1.23 -15.75 2.95
N ARG A 34 0.76 -15.12 1.88
CA ARG A 34 0.83 -15.67 0.51
C ARG A 34 2.29 -15.85 0.05
N PHE A 35 3.14 -14.85 0.27
CA PHE A 35 4.56 -14.92 -0.07
C PHE A 35 5.29 -15.99 0.76
N GLY A 36 5.04 -16.04 2.07
CA GLY A 36 5.62 -17.10 2.92
C GLY A 36 5.17 -18.51 2.52
N LEU A 37 3.90 -18.71 2.16
CA LEU A 37 3.40 -19.99 1.65
C LEU A 37 4.01 -20.37 0.28
N ALA A 38 4.41 -19.38 -0.51
CA ALA A 38 5.12 -19.60 -1.77
C ALA A 38 6.65 -19.79 -1.57
N GLY A 39 7.14 -19.75 -0.33
CA GLY A 39 8.56 -19.97 0.01
C GLY A 39 9.43 -18.72 -0.07
N PHE A 40 8.85 -17.52 -0.09
CA PHE A 40 9.61 -16.27 -0.01
C PHE A 40 9.84 -15.86 1.46
N ASP A 41 11.05 -15.40 1.75
CA ASP A 41 11.43 -14.85 3.04
C ASP A 41 11.40 -13.31 2.97
N PRO A 42 10.81 -12.63 3.97
CA PRO A 42 10.74 -11.17 3.99
C PRO A 42 12.12 -10.56 4.25
N VAL A 43 12.42 -9.46 3.56
CA VAL A 43 13.64 -8.68 3.72
C VAL A 43 13.28 -7.27 4.21
N ASN A 44 14.06 -6.78 5.18
CA ASN A 44 13.90 -5.41 5.66
C ASN A 44 14.34 -4.43 4.58
N LEU A 45 13.43 -3.55 4.15
CA LEU A 45 13.73 -2.45 3.20
C LEU A 45 14.79 -1.47 3.73
N GLY A 46 15.05 -1.51 5.04
CA GLY A 46 16.10 -0.75 5.70
C GLY A 46 15.72 0.71 5.93
N SER A 47 16.48 1.36 6.81
CA SER A 47 16.21 2.74 7.25
C SER A 47 16.33 3.78 6.12
N ASP A 48 17.04 3.45 5.04
CA ASP A 48 17.31 4.40 3.96
C ASP A 48 16.10 4.58 3.04
N ALA A 49 15.36 3.51 2.76
CA ALA A 49 14.10 3.59 2.03
C ALA A 49 13.05 4.40 2.81
N PHE A 50 12.99 4.22 4.13
CA PHE A 50 12.11 5.01 5.00
C PHE A 50 12.46 6.51 4.96
N LYS A 51 13.75 6.86 5.08
CA LYS A 51 14.22 8.26 4.98
C LYS A 51 13.92 8.87 3.62
N GLN A 52 14.13 8.12 2.54
CA GLN A 52 13.81 8.59 1.18
C GLN A 52 12.31 8.84 1.01
N ALA A 53 11.46 7.93 1.49
CA ALA A 53 10.01 8.10 1.44
C ALA A 53 9.55 9.30 2.28
N SER A 54 10.16 9.51 3.45
CA SER A 54 9.86 10.64 4.33
C SER A 54 10.25 11.97 3.68
N LEU A 55 11.44 12.04 3.08
CA LEU A 55 11.91 13.22 2.35
C LEU A 55 10.97 13.56 1.17
N LEU A 56 10.51 12.55 0.42
CA LEU A 56 9.54 12.77 -0.67
C LEU A 56 8.23 13.37 -0.15
N LEU A 57 7.73 12.92 1.01
CA LEU A 57 6.53 13.52 1.61
C LEU A 57 6.74 14.97 2.03
N GLU A 58 7.92 15.32 2.56
CA GLU A 58 8.25 16.69 2.91
C GLU A 58 8.31 17.60 1.68
N LEU A 59 8.88 17.09 0.57
CA LEU A 59 9.05 17.84 -0.68
C LEU A 59 7.74 18.06 -1.45
N PHE A 60 6.84 17.07 -1.46
CA PHE A 60 5.63 17.10 -2.30
C PHE A 60 4.32 17.32 -1.51
N GLY A 61 4.30 17.03 -0.22
CA GLY A 61 3.06 16.90 0.56
C GLY A 61 2.77 18.00 1.57
N GLY A 62 3.70 18.95 1.81
CA GLY A 62 3.50 20.02 2.80
C GLY A 62 3.12 19.52 4.21
N GLY A 63 3.41 18.25 4.53
CA GLY A 63 3.12 17.62 5.82
C GLY A 63 1.64 17.41 6.17
N ASP A 64 0.68 17.78 5.31
CA ASP A 64 -0.73 17.77 5.70
C ASP A 64 -1.39 16.43 5.33
N GLY A 65 -1.28 15.46 6.23
CA GLY A 65 -2.03 14.21 6.21
C GLY A 65 -1.24 12.96 5.82
N TYR A 66 -0.28 13.01 4.90
CA TYR A 66 0.50 11.81 4.55
C TYR A 66 1.54 11.45 5.62
N ARG A 67 1.69 10.15 5.89
CA ARG A 67 2.67 9.59 6.83
C ARG A 67 3.28 8.31 6.27
N VAL A 68 4.54 8.06 6.61
CA VAL A 68 5.21 6.78 6.34
C VAL A 68 5.35 6.03 7.66
N GLU A 69 5.00 4.75 7.66
CA GLU A 69 5.11 3.85 8.81
C GLU A 69 5.91 2.60 8.43
N GLU A 70 6.71 2.08 9.36
CA GLU A 70 7.41 0.80 9.19
C GLU A 70 6.60 -0.31 9.86
N ASN A 71 6.40 -1.42 9.16
CA ASN A 71 5.65 -2.59 9.63
C ASN A 71 6.42 -3.88 9.28
N ASP A 72 7.10 -4.46 10.28
CA ASP A 72 7.90 -5.69 10.17
C ASP A 72 8.80 -5.72 8.92
N GLY A 73 9.61 -4.67 8.72
CA GLY A 73 10.55 -4.56 7.59
C GLY A 73 9.94 -4.05 6.28
N SER A 74 8.61 -3.91 6.23
CA SER A 74 7.87 -3.29 5.11
C SER A 74 7.57 -1.82 5.41
N ILE A 75 7.39 -1.02 4.37
CA ILE A 75 7.06 0.40 4.47
C ILE A 75 5.61 0.60 4.04
N MET A 76 4.83 1.34 4.83
CA MET A 76 3.46 1.72 4.51
C MET A 76 3.34 3.23 4.35
N LEU A 77 2.70 3.65 3.27
CA LEU A 77 2.19 5.01 3.09
C LEU A 77 0.76 5.07 3.63
N ALA A 78 0.54 5.96 4.58
CA ALA A 78 -0.75 6.23 5.20
C ALA A 78 -1.20 7.67 4.95
N TRP A 79 -2.52 7.87 4.90
CA TRP A 79 -3.14 9.18 5.07
C TRP A 79 -3.78 9.24 6.45
N GLN A 80 -3.30 10.15 7.27
CA GLN A 80 -3.57 10.29 8.69
C GLN A 80 -3.25 8.98 9.42
N THR A 81 -4.28 8.25 9.85
CA THR A 81 -4.16 6.94 10.52
C THR A 81 -4.58 5.78 9.62
N ARG A 82 -4.84 6.03 8.33
CA ARG A 82 -5.33 5.02 7.39
C ARG A 82 -4.23 4.62 6.40
N PRO A 83 -3.78 3.36 6.40
CA PRO A 83 -2.82 2.87 5.41
C PRO A 83 -3.48 2.84 4.02
N ILE A 84 -2.73 3.25 3.00
CA ILE A 84 -3.18 3.29 1.60
C ILE A 84 -2.35 2.34 0.75
N ILE A 85 -1.02 2.39 0.86
CA ILE A 85 -0.09 1.62 0.03
C ILE A 85 0.94 0.95 0.94
N ALA A 86 1.25 -0.31 0.69
CA ALA A 86 2.31 -1.03 1.36
C ALA A 86 3.36 -1.48 0.35
N THR A 87 4.64 -1.38 0.73
CA THR A 87 5.81 -1.81 -0.03
C THR A 87 6.59 -2.80 0.84
N SER A 88 6.86 -3.99 0.32
CA SER A 88 7.62 -5.06 1.00
C SER A 88 8.72 -5.59 0.08
N ALA A 89 9.75 -6.20 0.66
CA ALA A 89 10.83 -6.89 -0.05
C ALA A 89 11.02 -8.31 0.51
#